data_AF-A0A1V6DP91-F1
#
_entry.id   AF-A0A1V6DP91-F1
#
_cell.length_a   1.000
_cell.length_b   1.000
_cell.length_c   1.000
_cell.angle_alpha   90.00
_cell.angle_beta   90.00
_cell.angle_gamma   90.00
#
_symmetry.space_group_name_H-M   'P 1'
#
loop_
_entity.id
_entity.type
_entity.pdbx_description
1 polymer ?
#
loop_
_entity_poly.entity_id
_entity_poly.type
_entity_poly.pdbx_seq_one_letter_code
_entity_poly.pdbx_strand_id
1 'polypeptide(L)'
;MFAKFAIDYSTRHQHNERAVTYQTDDPMELEEFLAHLLATGSHILEIRHDGQALPQSQFDHLIKKAVDLCAAEMLRTSLDIDGLTLKSRFGLAA
;
A
#
# COMPACT_ATOMS: atom_id res chain seq x y z
N MET A 1 -12.54 -11.91 15.95
CA MET A 1 -11.16 -11.54 15.56
C MET A 1 -11.28 -10.12 15.05
N PHE A 2 -10.76 -9.14 15.78
CA PHE A 2 -10.95 -7.72 15.47
C PHE A 2 -9.99 -7.34 14.33
N ALA A 3 -10.48 -6.63 13.31
CA ALA A 3 -9.65 -6.09 12.26
C ALA A 3 -8.57 -5.21 12.89
N LYS A 4 -7.30 -5.61 12.74
CA LYS A 4 -6.17 -4.93 13.36
C LYS A 4 -5.82 -3.63 12.64
N PHE A 5 -6.06 -3.55 11.33
CA PHE A 5 -5.74 -2.38 10.54
C PHE A 5 -6.98 -1.81 9.86
N ALA A 6 -7.03 -0.49 9.79
CA ALA A 6 -8.02 0.25 9.03
C ALA A 6 -7.34 1.34 8.21
N ILE A 7 -7.63 1.41 6.91
CA ILE A 7 -7.14 2.44 5.99
C ILE A 7 -8.31 3.29 5.56
N ASP A 8 -8.25 4.59 5.84
CA ASP A 8 -9.17 5.57 5.27
C ASP A 8 -8.58 6.15 4.01
N TYR A 9 -9.34 6.07 2.92
CA TYR A 9 -8.92 6.60 1.62
C TYR A 9 -10.10 7.19 0.85
N SER A 10 -9.81 8.06 -0.12
CA SER A 10 -10.79 8.57 -1.07
C SER A 10 -10.31 8.39 -2.51
N THR A 11 -11.23 8.10 -3.42
CA THR A 11 -10.92 7.96 -4.84
C THR A 11 -11.19 9.30 -5.54
N ARG A 12 -10.19 9.80 -6.28
CA ARG A 12 -10.23 11.14 -6.92
C ARG A 12 -11.34 11.30 -7.97
N HIS A 13 -11.94 10.21 -8.43
CA HIS A 13 -12.86 10.19 -9.56
C HIS A 13 -14.33 10.47 -9.23
N GLN A 14 -14.73 10.53 -7.95
CA GLN A 14 -16.11 10.86 -7.59
C GLN A 14 -16.21 12.28 -7.04
N HIS A 15 -17.08 13.09 -7.66
CA HIS A 15 -17.56 14.40 -7.22
C HIS A 15 -18.18 14.43 -5.80
N ASN A 16 -18.03 13.35 -5.04
CA ASN A 16 -18.44 13.15 -3.66
C ASN A 16 -17.24 12.49 -2.96
N GLU A 17 -16.46 13.28 -2.22
CA GLU A 17 -15.31 12.84 -1.42
C GLU A 17 -15.77 11.99 -0.21
N ARG A 18 -16.38 10.84 -0.47
CA ARG A 18 -16.67 9.88 0.59
C ARG A 18 -15.39 9.14 0.91
N ALA A 19 -14.87 9.40 2.10
CA ALA A 19 -13.85 8.55 2.70
C ALA A 19 -14.42 7.13 2.84
N VAL A 20 -13.71 6.17 2.28
CA VAL A 20 -13.97 4.74 2.40
C VAL A 20 -12.95 4.18 3.38
N THR A 21 -13.42 3.38 4.33
CA THR A 21 -12.56 2.65 5.26
C THR A 21 -12.43 1.22 4.78
N TYR A 22 -11.21 0.81 4.45
CA TYR A 22 -10.85 -0.58 4.25
C TYR A 22 -10.31 -1.16 5.57
N GLN A 23 -10.67 -2.40 5.90
CA GLN A 23 -10.26 -3.06 7.15
C GLN A 23 -9.67 -4.42 6.83
N THR A 24 -8.50 -4.71 7.40
CA THR A 24 -7.86 -6.02 7.28
C THR A 24 -7.15 -6.37 8.59
N ASP A 25 -7.02 -7.66 8.86
CA ASP A 25 -6.20 -8.21 9.94
C ASP A 25 -4.90 -8.86 9.43
N ASP A 26 -4.73 -8.97 8.10
CA ASP A 26 -3.53 -9.49 7.45
C ASP A 26 -2.57 -8.34 7.07
N PRO A 27 -1.36 -8.30 7.65
CA PRO A 27 -0.33 -7.33 7.27
C PRO A 27 0.09 -7.39 5.80
N MET A 28 -0.01 -8.56 5.15
CA MET A 28 0.37 -8.71 3.75
C MET A 28 -0.68 -8.08 2.82
N GLU A 29 -1.96 -8.35 3.09
CA GLU A 29 -3.09 -7.75 2.37
C GLU A 29 -3.10 -6.22 2.55
N LEU A 30 -2.72 -5.72 3.73
CA LEU A 30 -2.54 -4.29 3.98
C LEU A 30 -1.51 -3.65 3.02
N GLU A 31 -0.34 -4.28 2.88
CA GLU A 31 0.75 -3.77 2.03
C GLU A 31 0.35 -3.80 0.54
N GLU A 32 -0.29 -4.88 0.09
CA GLU A 32 -0.81 -5.01 -1.28
C GLU A 32 -1.91 -3.97 -1.57
N PHE A 33 -2.83 -3.76 -0.63
CA PHE A 33 -3.90 -2.78 -0.78
C PHE A 33 -3.35 -1.35 -0.81
N LEU A 34 -2.38 -1.02 0.04
CA LEU A 34 -1.69 0.27 -0.02
C LEU A 34 -0.99 0.47 -1.36
N ALA A 35 -0.32 -0.56 -1.88
CA ALA A 35 0.32 -0.50 -3.20
C ALA A 35 -0.72 -0.23 -4.30
N HIS A 36 -1.89 -0.88 -4.22
CA HIS A 36 -3.00 -0.64 -5.14
C HIS A 36 -3.55 0.80 -5.04
N LEU A 37 -3.72 1.33 -3.82
CA LEU A 37 -4.17 2.72 -3.62
C LEU A 37 -3.19 3.72 -4.21
N LEU A 38 -1.88 3.49 -4.05
CA LEU A 38 -0.83 4.31 -4.64
C LEU A 38 -0.83 4.21 -6.17
N ALA A 39 -0.94 2.99 -6.72
CA ALA A 39 -0.97 2.76 -8.16
C ALA A 39 -2.19 3.39 -8.85
N THR A 40 -3.33 3.42 -8.17
CA THR A 40 -4.58 4.03 -8.67
C THR A 40 -4.65 5.54 -8.45
N GLY A 41 -3.69 6.14 -7.75
CA GLY A 41 -3.69 7.57 -7.42
C GLY A 41 -4.78 7.96 -6.43
N SER A 42 -5.19 7.03 -5.56
CA SER A 42 -6.15 7.29 -4.48
C SER A 42 -5.50 8.13 -3.38
N HIS A 43 -6.30 8.94 -2.71
CA HIS A 43 -5.85 9.74 -1.56
C HIS A 43 -5.94 8.90 -0.28
N ILE A 44 -4.78 8.54 0.29
CA ILE A 44 -4.70 7.91 1.61
C ILE A 44 -4.81 9.00 2.66
N LEU A 45 -5.79 8.90 3.55
CA LEU A 45 -6.08 9.89 4.59
C LEU A 45 -5.44 9.50 5.92
N GLU A 46 -5.67 8.28 6.38
CA GLU A 46 -5.20 7.79 7.67
C GLU A 46 -5.06 6.27 7.64
N ILE A 47 -4.06 5.74 8.38
CA ILE A 47 -3.95 4.32 8.67
C ILE A 47 -4.01 4.16 10.19
N ARG A 48 -4.96 3.35 10.66
CA ARG A 48 -5.15 3.02 12.07
C ARG A 48 -4.77 1.56 12.34
N HIS A 49 -4.13 1.31 13.47
CA HIS A 49 -3.87 -0.01 14.01
C HIS A 49 -4.50 -0.15 15.40
N ASP A 50 -5.29 -1.21 15.62
CA ASP A 50 -6.08 -1.44 16.84
C ASP A 50 -6.93 -0.21 17.25
N GLY A 51 -7.47 0.51 16.25
CA GLY A 51 -8.28 1.71 16.45
C GLY A 51 -7.49 2.99 16.75
N GLN A 52 -6.16 2.95 16.80
CA GLN A 52 -5.30 4.12 17.00
C GLN A 52 -4.60 4.51 15.70
N ALA A 53 -4.49 5.82 15.45
CA ALA A 53 -3.69 6.33 14.34
C ALA A 53 -2.24 5.84 14.45
N LEU A 54 -1.69 5.35 13.34
CA LEU A 54 -0.28 4.95 13.32
C LEU A 54 0.63 6.17 13.56
N PRO A 55 1.72 6.01 14.32
CA PRO A 55 2.76 7.01 14.37
C PRO A 55 3.30 7.30 12.97
N GLN A 56 3.66 8.56 12.69
CA GLN A 56 4.12 8.99 11.38
C GLN A 56 5.28 8.13 10.85
N SER A 57 6.22 7.72 11.71
CA SER A 57 7.32 6.83 11.32
C SER A 57 6.88 5.45 10.82
N GLN A 58 5.80 4.90 11.40
CA GLN A 58 5.25 3.61 10.99
C GLN A 58 4.41 3.76 9.71
N PHE A 59 3.66 4.85 9.61
CA PHE A 59 2.95 5.22 8.39
C PHE A 59 3.93 5.33 7.21
N ASP A 60 4.98 6.14 7.34
CA ASP A 60 6.00 6.34 6.29
C ASP A 60 6.68 5.02 5.89
N HIS A 61 6.91 4.13 6.86
CA HIS A 61 7.49 2.82 6.61
C HIS A 61 6.56 1.91 5.79
N LEU A 62 5.25 1.91 6.10
CA LEU A 62 4.26 1.16 5.32
C LEU A 62 4.12 1.70 3.90
N ILE A 63 4.06 3.03 3.74
CA ILE A 63 4.02 3.66 2.43
C ILE A 63 5.27 3.31 1.62
N LYS A 64 6.46 3.35 2.23
CA LYS A 64 7.70 2.97 1.54
C LYS A 64 7.65 1.53 1.03
N LYS A 65 7.21 0.57 1.86
CA LYS A 65 7.04 -0.82 1.43
C LYS A 65 6.05 -0.96 0.28
N ALA A 66 4.91 -0.27 0.36
CA ALA A 66 3.90 -0.27 -0.70
C ALA A 66 4.44 0.30 -2.02
N VAL A 67 5.28 1.35 -1.96
CA VAL A 67 5.99 1.89 -3.13
C VAL A 67 6.98 0.87 -3.70
N ASP A 68 7.77 0.22 -2.84
CA ASP A 68 8.73 -0.80 -3.26
C ASP A 68 8.02 -1.98 -3.97
N LEU A 69 6.87 -2.42 -3.44
CA LEU A 69 6.01 -3.43 -4.07
C LEU A 69 5.47 -2.97 -5.43
N CYS A 70 4.90 -1.77 -5.49
CA CYS A 70 4.38 -1.20 -6.74
C CYS A 70 5.48 -1.09 -7.81
N ALA A 71 6.66 -0.62 -7.44
CA ALA A 71 7.80 -0.51 -8.34
C ALA A 71 8.31 -1.89 -8.79
N ALA A 72 8.35 -2.86 -7.88
CA ALA A 72 8.75 -4.23 -8.18
C ALA A 72 7.80 -4.89 -9.18
N GLU A 73 6.49 -4.81 -8.95
CA GLU A 73 5.48 -5.35 -9.88
C GLU A 73 5.54 -4.66 -11.24
N MET A 74 5.60 -3.33 -11.27
CA MET A 74 5.71 -2.57 -12.52
C MET A 74 6.92 -2.99 -13.34
N LEU A 75 8.08 -3.17 -12.71
CA LEU A 75 9.30 -3.58 -13.41
C LEU A 75 9.26 -5.05 -13.84
N ARG A 76 8.73 -5.95 -13.00
CA ARG A 76 8.54 -7.36 -13.37
C ARG A 76 7.64 -7.49 -14.59
N THR A 77 6.50 -6.81 -14.61
CA THR A 77 5.56 -6.83 -15.73
C THR A 77 6.12 -6.12 -16.96
N SER A 78 6.81 -4.99 -16.81
CA SER A 78 7.30 -4.20 -17.95
C SER A 78 8.55 -4.78 -18.61
N LEU A 79 9.41 -5.46 -17.86
CA LEU A 79 10.67 -6.01 -18.34
C LEU A 79 10.66 -7.54 -18.49
N ASP A 80 9.56 -8.20 -18.10
CA ASP A 80 9.42 -9.66 -18.07
C ASP A 80 10.58 -10.35 -17.35
N ILE A 81 10.93 -9.82 -16.17
CA ILE A 81 12.02 -10.32 -15.32
C ILE A 81 11.48 -10.95 -14.04
N ASP A 82 12.22 -11.91 -13.50
CA ASP A 82 11.93 -12.56 -12.24
C ASP A 82 12.36 -11.69 -11.03
N GLY A 83 11.79 -11.98 -9.86
CA GLY A 83 12.05 -11.23 -8.63
C GLY A 83 13.53 -11.22 -8.19
N LEU A 84 14.27 -12.30 -8.46
CA LEU A 84 15.71 -12.35 -8.16
C LEU A 84 16.51 -11.39 -9.04
N THR A 85 16.21 -11.34 -10.34
CA THR A 85 16.83 -10.37 -11.27
C THR A 85 16.46 -8.95 -10.91
N LEU A 86 15.22 -8.70 -10.49
CA LEU A 86 14.77 -7.40 -10.03
C LEU A 86 15.55 -6.92 -8.79
N LYS A 87 15.66 -7.77 -7.76
CA LYS A 87 16.44 -7.46 -6.56
C LYS A 87 17.92 -7.24 -6.87
N SER A 88 18.50 -8.06 -7.76
CA SER A 88 19.91 -7.94 -8.17
C SER A 88 20.19 -6.64 -8.94
N ARG A 89 19.30 -6.25 -9.86
CA ARG A 89 19.51 -5.08 -10.75
C ARG A 89 19.06 -3.76 -10.15
N PHE A 90 17.99 -3.77 -9.37
CA PHE A 90 17.30 -2.56 -8.90
C PHE A 90 17.24 -2.44 -7.37
N GLY A 91 17.64 -3.47 -6.62
CA GLY A 91 17.67 -3.43 -5.15
C GLY A 91 16.30 -3.43 -4.48
N LEU A 92 15.23 -3.64 -5.24
CA LEU A 92 13.86 -3.67 -4.75
C LEU A 92 13.52 -5.03 -4.10
N ALA A 93 12.56 -5.03 -3.17
CA ALA A 93 12.03 -6.26 -2.59
C ALA A 93 11.36 -7.10 -3.70
N ALA A 94 11.61 -8.41 -3.68
CA ALA A 94 11.15 -9.36 -4.70
C ALA A 94 9.70 -9.81 -4.43
#